data_AF-A0A7C4D9H3-F1
#
_entry.id   AF-A0A7C4D9H3-F1
#
_cell.length_a   1.000
_cell.length_b   1.000
_cell.length_c   1.000
_cell.angle_alpha   90.00
_cell.angle_beta   90.00
_cell.angle_gamma   90.00
#
_symmetry.space_group_name_H-M   'P 1'
#
loop_
_entity.id
_entity.type
_entity.pdbx_description
1 polymer ?
#
loop_
_entity_poly.entity_id
_entity_poly.type
_entity_poly.pdbx_seq_one_letter_code
_entity_poly.pdbx_strand_id
1 'polypeptide(L)'
;MNEELLHSILECINQITSKYGSSTDIARKIRSRARSIPAYSFTKGLVYSLVYIASRSSKDLVEIGLKAQKCEEIIVKIMEDKMSNEEKSYAIYGAILLYIAKKLNIVKGEGFDEIICDITRSPVAEIKMWSVLDWFKRFTEAYIHERE
;
A
#
# COMPACT_ATOMS: atom_id res chain seq x y z
N MET A 1 1.66 -14.91 -11.90
CA MET A 1 0.97 -13.86 -11.12
C MET A 1 1.17 -14.04 -9.62
N ASN A 2 0.99 -15.24 -9.04
CA ASN A 2 1.14 -15.41 -7.59
C ASN A 2 2.58 -15.18 -7.09
N GLU A 3 3.61 -15.74 -7.72
CA GLU A 3 4.99 -15.61 -7.19
C GLU A 3 5.49 -14.15 -7.14
N GLU A 4 5.34 -13.40 -8.23
CA GLU A 4 5.78 -12.00 -8.31
C GLU A 4 5.03 -11.08 -7.34
N LEU A 5 3.73 -11.34 -7.13
CA LEU A 5 2.91 -10.66 -6.13
C LEU A 5 3.46 -10.90 -4.72
N LEU A 6 3.63 -12.17 -4.35
CA LEU A 6 4.11 -12.56 -3.02
C LEU A 6 5.52 -12.00 -2.77
N HIS A 7 6.40 -12.07 -3.77
CA HIS A 7 7.75 -11.51 -3.70
C HIS A 7 7.73 -10.00 -3.47
N SER A 8 6.89 -9.26 -4.21
CA SER A 8 6.80 -7.79 -4.08
C SER A 8 6.22 -7.36 -2.73
N ILE A 9 5.23 -8.10 -2.20
CA ILE A 9 4.70 -7.85 -0.86
C ILE A 9 5.75 -8.12 0.21
N LEU A 10 6.43 -9.26 0.13
CA LEU A 10 7.47 -9.64 1.08
C LEU A 10 8.66 -8.69 1.04
N GLU A 11 9.08 -8.24 -0.14
CA GLU A 11 10.09 -7.19 -0.31
C GLU A 11 9.72 -5.97 0.54
N CYS A 12 8.51 -5.44 0.37
CA CYS A 12 8.04 -4.28 1.11
C CYS A 12 7.95 -4.49 2.62
N ILE A 13 7.40 -5.62 3.05
CA ILE A 13 7.22 -5.89 4.47
C ILE A 13 8.56 -6.11 5.16
N ASN A 14 9.50 -6.80 4.50
CA ASN A 14 10.85 -6.98 5.02
C ASN A 14 11.59 -5.64 5.15
N GLN A 15 11.39 -4.70 4.22
CA GLN A 15 11.96 -3.36 4.37
C GLN A 15 11.40 -2.62 5.59
N ILE A 16 10.10 -2.74 5.85
CA ILE A 16 9.49 -2.15 7.05
C ILE A 16 10.06 -2.79 8.32
N THR A 17 10.05 -4.12 8.41
CA THR A 17 10.40 -4.84 9.64
C THR A 17 11.90 -4.84 9.94
N SER A 18 12.76 -4.89 8.91
CA SER A 18 14.22 -4.86 9.11
C SER A 18 14.73 -3.46 9.47
N LYS A 19 14.19 -2.41 8.83
CA LYS A 19 14.69 -1.04 8.99
C LYS A 19 14.06 -0.30 10.17
N TYR A 20 12.80 -0.60 10.46
CA TYR A 20 12.02 0.09 11.50
C TYR A 20 11.50 -0.84 12.59
N GLY A 21 11.82 -2.13 12.57
CA GLY A 21 11.36 -3.08 13.58
C GLY A 21 9.91 -3.54 13.40
N SER A 22 9.64 -4.79 13.76
CA SER A 22 8.31 -5.41 13.62
C SER A 22 7.30 -4.99 14.69
N SER A 23 7.73 -4.36 15.79
CA SER A 23 6.86 -3.95 16.92
C SER A 23 6.69 -2.43 17.05
N THR A 24 7.27 -1.65 16.14
CA THR A 24 7.18 -0.19 16.21
C THR A 24 5.78 0.34 15.95
N ASP A 25 5.52 1.56 16.40
CA ASP A 25 4.24 2.24 16.23
C ASP A 25 3.84 2.35 14.74
N ILE A 26 4.80 2.71 13.87
CA ILE A 26 4.56 2.81 12.42
C ILE A 26 4.18 1.45 11.81
N ALA A 27 4.88 0.37 12.17
CA ALA A 27 4.59 -0.97 11.67
C ALA A 27 3.19 -1.42 12.11
N ARG A 28 2.85 -1.22 13.39
CA ARG A 28 1.52 -1.55 13.94
C ARG A 28 0.40 -0.76 13.25
N LYS A 29 0.61 0.52 12.95
CA LYS A 29 -0.35 1.34 12.20
C LYS A 29 -0.53 0.85 10.77
N ILE A 30 0.54 0.48 10.07
CA ILE A 30 0.46 -0.14 8.73
C ILE A 30 -0.34 -1.44 8.78
N ARG A 31 -0.07 -2.33 9.75
CA ARG A 31 -0.86 -3.56 9.99
C ARG A 31 -2.34 -3.24 10.21
N SER A 32 -2.67 -2.20 10.98
CA SER A 32 -4.06 -1.77 11.19
C SER A 32 -4.74 -1.32 9.88
N ARG A 33 -4.04 -0.60 9.00
CA ARG A 33 -4.57 -0.23 7.68
C ARG A 33 -4.79 -1.46 6.81
N ALA A 34 -3.82 -2.37 6.76
CA ALA A 34 -3.94 -3.63 6.01
C ALA A 34 -5.12 -4.49 6.46
N ARG A 35 -5.51 -4.42 7.73
CA ARG A 35 -6.71 -5.11 8.26
C ARG A 35 -8.03 -4.45 7.86
N SER A 36 -8.06 -3.12 7.77
CA SER A 36 -9.30 -2.33 7.62
C SER A 36 -9.62 -1.97 6.18
N ILE A 37 -8.62 -1.59 5.38
CA ILE A 37 -8.82 -1.16 3.99
C ILE A 37 -9.48 -2.21 3.10
N PRO A 38 -9.17 -3.53 3.20
CA PRO A 38 -9.84 -4.52 2.36
C PRO A 38 -11.37 -4.49 2.48
N ALA A 39 -11.90 -4.22 3.69
CA ALA A 39 -13.34 -4.08 3.90
C ALA A 39 -13.92 -2.83 3.24
N TYR A 40 -13.20 -1.70 3.26
CA TYR A 40 -13.62 -0.51 2.52
C TYR A 40 -13.58 -0.74 1.01
N SER A 41 -12.56 -1.44 0.50
CA SER A 41 -12.45 -1.75 -0.92
C SER A 41 -13.58 -2.67 -1.38
N PHE A 42 -13.95 -3.65 -0.56
CA PHE A 42 -15.08 -4.54 -0.84
C PHE A 42 -16.42 -3.79 -0.86
N THR A 43 -16.66 -2.92 0.12
CA THR A 43 -17.97 -2.29 0.34
C THR A 43 -18.19 -1.01 -0.46
N LYS A 44 -17.12 -0.27 -0.77
CA LYS A 44 -17.18 1.06 -1.40
C LYS A 44 -16.36 1.15 -2.70
N GLY A 45 -15.66 0.09 -3.05
CA GLY A 45 -14.81 0.02 -4.24
C GLY A 45 -13.37 0.47 -3.99
N LEU A 46 -12.49 0.04 -4.90
CA LEU A 46 -11.06 0.33 -4.86
C LEU A 46 -10.76 1.84 -4.98
N VAL A 47 -11.43 2.54 -5.90
CA VAL A 47 -11.25 3.98 -6.12
C VAL A 47 -11.53 4.76 -4.84
N TYR A 48 -12.66 4.47 -4.17
CA TYR A 48 -13.00 5.09 -2.89
C TYR A 48 -11.88 4.85 -1.87
N SER A 49 -11.35 3.63 -1.81
CA SER A 49 -10.32 3.26 -0.84
C SER A 49 -9.00 3.99 -1.08
N LEU A 50 -8.58 4.13 -2.33
CA LEU A 50 -7.39 4.91 -2.69
C LEU A 50 -7.56 6.39 -2.33
N VAL A 51 -8.71 6.98 -2.68
CA VAL A 51 -9.03 8.38 -2.35
C VAL A 51 -9.07 8.58 -0.83
N TYR A 52 -9.66 7.62 -0.10
CA TYR A 52 -9.66 7.63 1.36
C TYR A 52 -8.23 7.60 1.92
N ILE A 53 -7.38 6.70 1.46
CA ILE A 53 -5.97 6.62 1.89
C ILE A 53 -5.23 7.93 1.63
N ALA A 54 -5.39 8.51 0.43
CA ALA A 54 -4.78 9.78 0.08
C ALA A 54 -5.28 10.93 0.97
N SER A 55 -6.59 10.99 1.25
CA SER A 55 -7.17 12.02 2.13
C SER A 55 -6.74 11.92 3.60
N ARG A 56 -6.33 10.73 4.05
CA ARG A 56 -5.80 10.47 5.41
C ARG A 56 -4.29 10.66 5.50
N SER A 57 -3.65 10.99 4.38
CA SER A 57 -2.22 11.22 4.28
C SER A 57 -1.94 12.35 3.29
N SER A 58 -1.36 12.04 2.14
CA SER A 58 -1.12 12.95 1.04
C SER A 58 -1.18 12.19 -0.28
N LYS A 59 -1.88 12.76 -1.27
CA LYS A 59 -1.91 12.25 -2.64
C LYS A 59 -0.48 12.10 -3.19
N ASP A 60 0.36 13.12 -3.01
CA ASP A 60 1.70 13.14 -3.59
C ASP A 60 2.62 12.07 -2.97
N LEU A 61 2.44 11.77 -1.67
CA LEU A 61 3.19 10.70 -1.03
C LEU A 61 2.71 9.31 -1.46
N VAL A 62 1.41 9.13 -1.68
CA VAL A 62 0.85 7.88 -2.21
C VAL A 62 1.34 7.65 -3.65
N GLU A 63 1.40 8.69 -4.48
CA GLU A 63 1.92 8.63 -5.86
C GLU A 63 3.38 8.20 -5.97
N ILE A 64 4.18 8.30 -4.91
CA ILE A 64 5.56 7.78 -4.91
C ILE A 64 5.59 6.31 -5.32
N GLY A 65 4.57 5.54 -4.94
CA GLY A 65 4.43 4.14 -5.35
C GLY A 65 4.44 3.92 -6.86
N LEU A 66 3.91 4.86 -7.64
CA LEU A 66 3.89 4.78 -9.11
C LEU A 66 5.25 5.06 -9.73
N LYS A 67 6.18 5.67 -9.00
CA LYS A 67 7.48 6.11 -9.53
C LYS A 67 8.64 5.28 -8.96
N ALA A 68 8.43 4.67 -7.81
CA ALA A 68 9.44 3.87 -7.12
C ALA A 68 9.83 2.62 -7.91
N GLN A 69 11.13 2.34 -7.95
CA GLN A 69 11.67 1.11 -8.53
C GLN A 69 11.84 0.01 -7.48
N LYS A 70 11.97 0.41 -6.21
CA LYS A 70 12.14 -0.48 -5.07
C LYS A 70 11.27 -0.04 -3.92
N CYS A 71 10.83 -0.99 -3.10
CA CYS A 71 9.97 -0.63 -1.98
C CYS A 71 10.68 0.21 -0.91
N GLU A 72 12.01 0.05 -0.77
CA GLU A 72 12.81 0.88 0.13
C GLU A 72 12.70 2.38 -0.18
N GLU A 73 12.63 2.77 -1.46
CA GLU A 73 12.53 4.18 -1.87
C GLU A 73 11.25 4.82 -1.35
N ILE A 74 10.15 4.06 -1.35
CA ILE A 74 8.85 4.50 -0.82
C ILE A 74 8.97 4.77 0.67
N ILE A 75 9.50 3.80 1.41
CA ILE A 75 9.53 3.85 2.86
C ILE A 75 10.48 4.97 3.31
N VAL A 76 11.68 5.08 2.73
CA VAL A 76 12.64 6.14 3.06
C VAL A 76 12.03 7.52 2.84
N LYS A 77 11.50 7.79 1.64
CA LYS A 77 10.95 9.11 1.31
C LYS A 77 9.79 9.51 2.23
N ILE A 78 8.89 8.58 2.54
CA ILE A 78 7.73 8.89 3.40
C ILE A 78 8.15 9.03 4.86
N MET A 79 9.17 8.28 5.31
CA MET A 79 9.65 8.38 6.69
C MET A 79 10.39 9.70 6.97
N GLU A 80 10.99 10.31 5.95
CA GLU A 80 11.63 11.65 6.02
C GLU A 80 10.63 12.81 6.14
N ASP A 81 9.35 12.58 5.81
CA ASP A 81 8.32 13.59 5.95
C ASP A 81 8.06 13.97 7.42
N LYS A 82 7.52 15.17 7.70
CA LYS A 82 7.23 15.65 9.06
C LYS A 82 5.85 15.22 9.59
N MET A 83 5.08 14.49 8.79
CA MET A 83 3.79 13.91 9.17
C MET A 83 3.84 13.00 10.39
N SER A 84 2.68 12.85 11.04
CA SER A 84 2.51 11.87 12.11
C SER A 84 2.68 10.43 11.61
N ASN A 85 3.01 9.51 12.51
CA ASN A 85 3.06 8.08 12.17
C ASN A 85 1.73 7.53 11.65
N GLU A 86 0.60 8.13 12.06
CA GLU A 86 -0.72 7.76 11.54
C GLU A 86 -0.80 8.06 10.04
N GLU A 87 -0.51 9.31 9.67
CA GLU A 87 -0.54 9.75 8.27
C GLU A 87 0.51 9.02 7.42
N LYS A 88 1.73 8.85 7.95
CA LYS A 88 2.77 8.05 7.29
C LYS A 88 2.34 6.62 7.05
N SER A 89 1.59 6.01 7.98
CA SER A 89 1.10 4.64 7.79
C SER A 89 0.12 4.53 6.61
N TYR A 90 -0.74 5.53 6.41
CA TYR A 90 -1.62 5.61 5.25
C TYR A 90 -0.82 5.82 3.97
N ALA A 91 0.13 6.76 3.97
CA ALA A 91 0.97 7.05 2.82
C ALA A 91 1.78 5.82 2.39
N ILE A 92 2.50 5.17 3.33
CA ILE A 92 3.29 3.96 3.06
C ILE A 92 2.38 2.84 2.52
N TYR A 93 1.25 2.60 3.19
CA TYR A 93 0.31 1.57 2.76
C TYR A 93 -0.20 1.83 1.32
N GLY A 94 -0.67 3.04 1.04
CA GLY A 94 -1.18 3.42 -0.28
C GLY A 94 -0.11 3.37 -1.37
N ALA A 95 1.09 3.89 -1.09
CA ALA A 95 2.20 3.87 -2.02
C ALA A 95 2.65 2.43 -2.33
N ILE A 96 2.70 1.54 -1.33
CA ILE A 96 3.01 0.12 -1.57
C ILE A 96 1.94 -0.54 -2.46
N LEU A 97 0.65 -0.25 -2.22
CA LEU A 97 -0.41 -0.78 -3.08
C LEU A 97 -0.23 -0.32 -4.53
N LEU A 98 0.04 0.96 -4.77
CA LEU A 98 0.26 1.49 -6.11
C LEU A 98 1.54 0.94 -6.77
N TYR A 99 2.61 0.76 -6.00
CA TYR A 99 3.84 0.13 -6.46
C TYR A 99 3.60 -1.29 -6.94
N ILE A 100 2.95 -2.12 -6.13
CA ILE A 100 2.63 -3.50 -6.51
C ILE A 100 1.67 -3.52 -7.70
N ALA A 101 0.65 -2.65 -7.71
CA ALA A 101 -0.31 -2.56 -8.80
C ALA A 101 0.37 -2.22 -10.13
N LYS A 102 1.30 -1.26 -10.12
CA LYS A 102 2.08 -0.88 -11.31
C LYS A 102 3.01 -2.00 -11.74
N LYS A 103 3.78 -2.58 -10.81
CA LYS A 103 4.74 -3.66 -11.09
C LYS A 103 4.06 -4.88 -11.72
N LEU A 104 2.87 -5.24 -11.27
CA LEU A 104 2.08 -6.34 -11.79
C LEU A 104 1.22 -5.98 -13.01
N ASN A 105 1.37 -4.78 -13.57
CA ASN A 105 0.56 -4.27 -14.68
C ASN A 105 -0.96 -4.36 -14.43
N ILE A 106 -1.38 -4.15 -13.18
CA ILE A 106 -2.79 -4.11 -12.77
C ILE A 106 -3.41 -2.78 -13.16
N VAL A 107 -2.64 -1.70 -13.04
CA VAL A 107 -3.04 -0.32 -13.35
C VAL A 107 -2.08 0.31 -14.34
N LYS A 108 -2.59 1.26 -15.12
CA LYS A 108 -1.82 2.07 -16.07
C LYS A 108 -1.97 3.55 -15.73
N GLY A 109 -0.84 4.26 -15.71
CA GLY A 109 -0.78 5.68 -15.43
C GLY A 109 0.48 6.08 -14.66
N GLU A 110 0.77 7.37 -14.68
CA GLU A 110 1.90 7.98 -13.97
C GLU A 110 1.45 8.91 -12.83
N GLY A 111 0.20 9.36 -12.87
CA GLY A 111 -0.44 10.21 -11.86
C GLY A 111 -1.61 9.52 -11.14
N PHE A 112 -1.96 9.97 -9.94
CA PHE A 112 -3.05 9.39 -9.15
C PHE A 112 -4.39 9.50 -9.88
N ASP A 113 -4.67 10.62 -10.53
CA ASP A 113 -5.86 10.87 -11.34
C ASP A 113 -5.99 9.90 -12.52
N GLU A 114 -4.89 9.61 -13.20
CA GLU A 114 -4.84 8.61 -14.26
C GLU A 114 -5.16 7.21 -13.73
N ILE A 115 -4.59 6.84 -12.58
CA ILE A 115 -4.87 5.55 -11.92
C ILE A 115 -6.34 5.43 -11.52
N ILE A 116 -6.93 6.49 -10.96
CA ILE A 116 -8.36 6.50 -10.63
C ILE A 116 -9.21 6.30 -11.89
N CYS A 117 -8.86 6.97 -13.00
CA CYS A 117 -9.55 6.82 -14.27
C CYS A 117 -9.40 5.41 -14.85
N ASP A 118 -8.20 4.83 -14.79
CA ASP A 118 -7.89 3.49 -15.30
C ASP A 118 -8.66 2.41 -14.54
N ILE A 119 -8.65 2.46 -13.20
CA ILE A 119 -9.41 1.51 -12.37
C ILE A 119 -10.91 1.62 -12.65
N THR A 120 -11.44 2.85 -12.76
CA THR A 120 -12.88 3.07 -13.04
C THR A 120 -13.31 2.46 -14.38
N ARG A 121 -12.40 2.41 -15.36
CA ARG A 121 -12.65 1.84 -16.69
C ARG A 121 -12.38 0.34 -16.76
N SER A 122 -11.76 -0.25 -15.74
CA SER A 122 -11.28 -1.63 -15.75
C SER A 122 -11.75 -2.41 -14.51
N PRO A 123 -12.90 -3.09 -14.58
CA PRO A 123 -13.36 -3.99 -13.51
C PRO A 123 -12.33 -5.08 -13.15
N VAL A 124 -11.48 -5.46 -14.11
CA VAL A 124 -10.41 -6.44 -13.91
C VAL A 124 -9.33 -5.92 -12.95
N ALA A 125 -9.02 -4.62 -12.98
CA ALA A 125 -8.05 -4.01 -12.08
C ALA A 125 -8.50 -4.17 -10.62
N GLU A 126 -9.78 -3.94 -10.36
CA GLU A 126 -10.38 -4.12 -9.04
C GLU A 126 -10.27 -5.57 -8.54
N ILE A 127 -10.66 -6.56 -9.38
CA ILE A 127 -10.55 -7.98 -9.01
C ILE A 127 -9.11 -8.37 -8.67
N LYS A 128 -8.13 -7.94 -9.48
CA LYS A 128 -6.72 -8.26 -9.21
C LYS A 128 -6.21 -7.60 -7.94
N MET A 129 -6.65 -6.38 -7.65
CA MET A 129 -6.27 -5.68 -6.41
C MET A 129 -6.81 -6.36 -5.16
N TRP A 130 -7.90 -7.11 -5.23
CA TRP A 130 -8.37 -7.86 -4.07
C TRP A 130 -7.36 -8.92 -3.61
N SER A 131 -6.71 -9.61 -4.56
CA SER A 131 -5.62 -10.53 -4.23
C SER A 131 -4.43 -9.80 -3.60
N VAL A 132 -4.10 -8.59 -4.08
CA VAL A 132 -3.05 -7.76 -3.47
C VAL A 132 -3.41 -7.41 -2.03
N LEU A 133 -4.63 -6.90 -1.80
CA LEU A 133 -5.12 -6.49 -0.50
C LEU A 133 -5.16 -7.64 0.51
N ASP A 134 -5.65 -8.81 0.10
CA ASP A 134 -5.74 -9.98 0.98
C ASP A 134 -4.35 -10.52 1.34
N TRP A 135 -3.47 -10.74 0.36
CA TRP A 135 -2.10 -11.19 0.65
C TRP A 135 -1.35 -10.18 1.51
N PHE A 136 -1.44 -8.88 1.21
CA PHE A 136 -0.78 -7.84 1.98
C PHE A 136 -1.27 -7.83 3.44
N LYS A 137 -2.57 -8.02 3.66
CA LYS A 137 -3.12 -8.24 5.01
C LYS A 137 -2.51 -9.47 5.68
N ARG A 138 -2.47 -10.63 5.02
CA ARG A 138 -1.92 -11.86 5.63
C ARG A 138 -0.44 -11.74 5.99
N PHE A 139 0.37 -11.13 5.13
CA PHE A 139 1.77 -10.94 5.45
C PHE A 139 1.99 -9.90 6.55
N THR A 140 1.27 -8.78 6.54
CA THR A 140 1.37 -7.82 7.65
C THR A 140 0.89 -8.43 8.98
N GLU A 141 -0.12 -9.31 8.93
CA GLU A 141 -0.59 -10.06 10.09
C GLU A 141 0.44 -11.10 10.61
N ALA A 142 1.30 -11.62 9.75
CA ALA A 142 2.30 -12.62 10.12
C ALA A 142 3.63 -11.99 10.59
N TYR A 143 4.07 -10.87 9.99
CA TYR A 143 5.43 -10.34 10.17
C TYR A 143 5.54 -9.14 11.13
N ILE A 144 4.43 -8.46 11.45
CA ILE A 144 4.43 -7.28 12.32
C ILE A 144 3.77 -7.65 13.65
N HIS A 145 4.42 -7.49 14.80
CA HIS A 145 3.85 -7.92 16.08
C HIS A 145 2.95 -6.84 16.71
N GLU A 146 1.86 -7.26 17.38
CA GLU A 146 0.98 -6.33 18.12
C GLU A 146 1.53 -5.94 19.49
N ARG A 147 2.44 -6.76 20.04
CA ARG A 147 3.10 -6.57 21.35
C ARG A 147 4.57 -6.98 21.21
N GLU A 148 5.45 -6.35 22.00
CA GLU A 148 6.85 -6.76 22.16
C GLU A 148 6.96 -8.13 22.84
#